data_AF-A0A0M6YJ34-F1
#
_entry.id   AF-A0A0M6YJ34-F1
#
_cell.length_a   1.000
_cell.length_b   1.000
_cell.length_c   1.000
_cell.angle_alpha   90.00
_cell.angle_beta   90.00
_cell.angle_gamma   90.00
#
_symmetry.space_group_name_H-M   'P 1'
#
loop_
_entity.id
_entity.type
_entity.pdbx_description
1 polymer ?
#
loop_
_entity_poly.entity_id
_entity_poly.type
_entity_poly.pdbx_seq_one_letter_code
_entity_poly.pdbx_strand_id
1 'polypeptide(L)'
;MDVLTQGQKDAYDRDGFYMADAVPLMGPAGSISLHHGRIVHGSALDTSPKSRRILFYEMMAADAWPIMESMTKFSDRADCDARMLRDVSRRPRLADVPLPASPIGKTIYDIQKGLHARSFATTEG
;
A
#
# COMPACT_ATOMS: atom_id res chain seq x y z
N MET A 1 10.32 23.31 13.91
CA MET A 1 11.74 23.05 13.59
C MET A 1 11.76 21.82 12.71
N ASP A 2 12.25 21.94 11.49
CA ASP A 2 12.23 20.85 10.50
C ASP A 2 13.17 19.71 10.89
N VAL A 3 12.59 18.58 11.28
CA VAL A 3 13.30 17.38 11.75
C VAL A 3 13.48 16.39 10.60
N LEU A 4 14.02 16.85 9.47
CA LEU A 4 14.35 15.97 8.34
C LEU A 4 15.86 15.83 8.19
N THR A 5 16.35 14.59 8.16
CA THR A 5 17.71 14.22 7.79
C THR A 5 17.98 14.57 6.32
N GLN A 6 19.25 14.77 5.95
CA GLN A 6 19.62 15.10 4.56
C GLN A 6 19.14 14.02 3.57
N GLY A 7 19.22 12.75 3.94
CA GLY A 7 18.73 11.65 3.10
C GLY A 7 17.20 11.63 2.90
N GLN A 8 16.43 12.17 3.85
CA GLN A 8 14.98 12.35 3.67
C GLN A 8 14.69 13.53 2.73
N LYS A 9 15.42 14.64 2.85
CA LYS A 9 15.31 15.79 1.95
C LYS A 9 15.61 15.40 0.51
N ASP A 10 16.73 14.71 0.27
CA ASP A 10 17.15 14.28 -1.07
C ASP A 10 16.15 13.28 -1.71
N ALA A 11 15.53 12.41 -0.90
CA ALA A 11 14.51 11.48 -1.39
C ALA A 11 13.20 12.20 -1.76
N TYR A 12 12.77 13.17 -0.95
CA TYR A 12 11.57 13.95 -1.23
C TYR A 12 11.76 14.88 -2.44
N ASP A 13 12.92 15.51 -2.58
CA ASP A 13 13.25 16.37 -3.73
C ASP A 13 13.30 15.57 -5.05
N ARG A 14 13.78 14.32 -5.01
CA ARG A 14 13.80 13.42 -6.18
C ARG A 14 12.40 12.99 -6.61
N ASP A 15 11.56 12.58 -5.66
CA ASP A 15 10.29 11.93 -5.96
C ASP A 15 9.09 12.89 -5.96
N GLY A 16 9.27 14.12 -5.47
CA GLY A 16 8.24 15.17 -5.41
C GLY A 16 7.18 14.94 -4.32
N PHE A 17 7.44 14.08 -3.34
CA PHE A 17 6.50 13.79 -2.25
C PHE A 17 7.03 14.32 -0.92
N TYR A 18 6.50 15.43 -0.42
CA TYR A 18 6.89 15.98 0.88
C TYR A 18 5.91 15.56 1.98
N MET A 19 6.45 15.23 3.15
CA MET A 19 5.60 14.91 4.32
C MET A 19 4.75 16.10 4.78
N ALA A 20 5.15 17.33 4.48
CA ALA A 20 4.35 18.53 4.76
C ALA A 20 3.02 18.56 3.99
N ASP A 21 2.97 17.89 2.83
CA ASP A 21 1.77 17.80 1.99
C ASP A 21 0.88 16.59 2.36
N ALA A 22 1.35 15.73 3.28
CA ALA A 22 0.62 14.54 3.67
C ALA A 22 -0.62 14.90 4.51
N VAL A 23 -1.77 14.32 4.16
CA VAL A 23 -3.04 14.54 4.87
C VAL A 23 -3.32 13.36 5.81
N PRO A 24 -3.50 13.59 7.13
CA PRO A 24 -3.85 12.52 8.06
C PRO A 24 -5.30 12.07 7.86
N LEU A 25 -5.51 10.77 7.70
CA LEU A 25 -6.83 10.15 7.61
C LEU A 25 -7.24 9.59 8.96
N MET A 26 -8.11 10.32 9.67
CA MET A 26 -8.62 9.98 10.99
C MET A 26 -10.14 9.76 10.95
N GLY A 27 -10.66 8.88 11.79
CA GLY A 27 -12.10 8.64 11.91
C GLY A 27 -12.45 7.70 13.05
N PRO A 28 -13.72 7.69 13.51
CA PRO A 28 -14.19 6.75 14.52
C PRO A 28 -14.15 5.29 14.02
N ALA A 29 -14.30 4.33 14.94
CA ALA A 29 -14.42 2.91 14.59
C ALA A 29 -15.54 2.69 13.56
N GLY A 30 -15.25 1.90 12.52
CA GLY A 30 -16.16 1.70 11.38
C GLY A 30 -15.93 2.65 10.21
N SER A 31 -15.05 3.65 10.35
CA SER A 31 -14.63 4.48 9.21
C SER A 31 -13.86 3.67 8.18
N ILE A 32 -14.05 3.99 6.91
CA ILE A 32 -13.39 3.35 5.77
C ILE A 32 -12.64 4.41 4.97
N SER A 33 -11.41 4.07 4.54
CA SER A 33 -10.69 4.85 3.55
C SER A 33 -10.61 4.06 2.25
N LEU A 34 -10.85 4.73 1.13
CA LEU A 34 -10.71 4.18 -0.21
C LEU A 34 -9.59 4.95 -0.90
N HIS A 35 -8.58 4.23 -1.39
CA HIS A 35 -7.46 4.82 -2.10
C HIS A 35 -7.04 3.92 -3.25
N HIS A 36 -6.55 4.52 -4.32
CA HIS A 36 -5.96 3.78 -5.41
C HIS A 36 -4.67 3.09 -4.92
N GLY A 37 -4.40 1.86 -5.34
CA GLY A 37 -3.22 1.07 -4.90
C GLY A 37 -1.84 1.66 -5.26
N ARG A 38 -1.80 2.82 -5.92
CA ARG A 38 -0.58 3.59 -6.25
C ARG A 38 -0.44 4.88 -5.46
N ILE A 39 -1.40 5.24 -4.61
CA ILE A 39 -1.29 6.42 -3.75
C ILE A 39 -0.19 6.16 -2.72
N VAL A 40 0.74 7.11 -2.58
CA VAL A 40 1.74 7.06 -1.50
C VAL A 40 1.00 7.23 -0.17
N HIS A 41 1.12 6.24 0.70
CA HIS A 41 0.47 6.23 2.01
C HIS A 41 1.32 5.47 3.03
N GLY A 42 1.03 5.67 4.31
CA GLY A 42 1.70 4.99 5.40
C GLY A 42 0.98 5.19 6.72
N SER A 43 1.46 4.50 7.75
CA SER A 43 0.89 4.56 9.09
C SER A 43 1.82 5.32 10.03
N ALA A 44 1.30 6.38 10.63
CA ALA A 44 1.96 7.03 11.77
C ALA A 44 2.04 6.09 12.98
N LEU A 45 3.01 6.36 13.86
CA LEU A 45 3.18 5.67 15.13
C LEU A 45 1.85 5.62 15.91
N ASP A 46 1.49 4.44 16.41
CA ASP A 46 0.32 4.30 17.27
C ASP A 46 0.67 4.77 18.69
N THR A 47 0.08 5.89 19.12
CA THR A 47 0.25 6.46 20.46
C THR A 47 -0.94 6.16 21.38
N SER A 48 -1.86 5.31 20.95
CA SER A 48 -3.06 4.92 21.71
C SER A 48 -2.73 3.91 22.81
N PRO A 49 -3.44 3.94 23.96
CA PRO A 49 -3.34 2.88 24.98
C PRO A 49 -3.94 1.53 24.51
N LYS A 50 -4.62 1.52 23.37
CA LYS A 50 -5.22 0.31 22.76
C LYS A 50 -4.70 0.16 21.34
N SER A 51 -4.35 -1.08 20.96
CA SER A 51 -3.85 -1.39 19.62
C SER A 51 -4.84 -0.96 18.52
N ARG A 52 -4.34 -0.21 17.53
CA ARG A 52 -5.08 0.13 16.32
C ARG A 52 -5.22 -1.09 15.40
N ARG A 53 -6.43 -1.66 15.35
CA ARG A 53 -6.77 -2.76 14.43
C ARG A 53 -7.21 -2.20 13.08
N ILE A 54 -6.75 -2.81 12.00
CA ILE A 54 -7.08 -2.45 10.63
C ILE A 54 -7.38 -3.72 9.82
N LEU A 55 -8.33 -3.63 8.90
CA LEU A 55 -8.64 -4.65 7.92
C LEU A 55 -8.40 -4.06 6.53
N PHE A 56 -7.56 -4.73 5.75
CA PHE A 56 -7.28 -4.34 4.37
C PHE A 56 -8.08 -5.23 3.41
N TYR A 57 -8.77 -4.60 2.47
CA TYR A 57 -9.32 -5.25 1.29
C TYR A 57 -8.63 -4.67 0.06
N GLU A 58 -8.12 -5.54 -0.78
CA GLU A 58 -7.63 -5.18 -2.10
C GLU A 58 -8.69 -5.53 -3.12
N MET A 59 -8.99 -4.59 -4.01
CA MET A 59 -9.95 -4.76 -5.08
C MET A 59 -9.29 -4.39 -6.40
N MET A 60 -9.60 -5.16 -7.44
CA MET A 60 -9.15 -4.90 -8.80
C MET A 60 -10.35 -4.87 -9.74
N ALA A 61 -10.20 -4.22 -10.90
CA ALA A 61 -11.22 -4.28 -11.93
C ALA A 61 -11.41 -5.73 -12.41
N ALA A 62 -12.63 -6.10 -12.82
CA ALA A 62 -12.94 -7.48 -13.24
C ALA A 62 -12.11 -7.95 -14.44
N ASP A 63 -11.59 -7.01 -15.25
CA ASP A 63 -10.72 -7.26 -16.41
C ASP A 63 -9.22 -7.20 -16.08
N ALA A 64 -8.83 -6.85 -14.86
CA ALA A 64 -7.44 -6.70 -14.43
C ALA A 64 -6.88 -8.03 -13.91
N TRP A 65 -6.83 -9.05 -14.77
CA TRP A 65 -6.36 -10.37 -14.35
C TRP A 65 -4.90 -10.32 -13.92
N PRO A 66 -4.52 -11.06 -12.87
CA PRO A 66 -3.17 -11.02 -12.33
C PRO A 66 -2.16 -11.56 -13.35
N ILE A 67 -1.17 -10.73 -13.71
CA ILE A 67 -0.09 -11.06 -14.66
C ILE A 67 1.17 -11.55 -13.93
N MET A 68 1.39 -11.12 -12.68
CA MET A 68 2.57 -11.43 -11.86
C MET A 68 2.14 -11.91 -10.46
N GLU A 69 3.04 -12.60 -9.77
CA GLU A 69 2.91 -12.98 -8.35
C GLU A 69 2.47 -11.80 -7.48
N SER A 70 1.20 -11.83 -7.09
CA SER A 70 0.65 -11.03 -6.00
C SER A 70 0.86 -11.78 -4.68
N MET A 71 0.86 -11.04 -3.56
CA MET A 71 0.79 -11.64 -2.22
C MET A 71 -0.46 -12.53 -2.08
N THR A 72 -1.52 -12.18 -2.82
CA THR A 72 -2.69 -13.03 -3.00
C THR A 72 -2.48 -13.93 -4.21
N LYS A 73 -2.43 -15.24 -3.98
CA LYS A 73 -2.36 -16.22 -5.07
C LYS A 73 -3.74 -16.38 -5.71
N PHE A 74 -3.77 -16.30 -7.03
CA PHE A 74 -4.90 -16.67 -7.87
C PHE A 74 -4.51 -17.94 -8.62
N SER A 75 -5.16 -19.06 -8.32
CA SER A 75 -4.74 -20.37 -8.85
C SER A 75 -5.21 -20.61 -10.28
N ASP A 76 -6.47 -20.26 -10.57
CA ASP A 76 -7.06 -20.42 -11.89
C ASP A 76 -8.19 -19.41 -12.10
N ARG A 77 -8.85 -19.53 -13.26
CA ARG A 77 -10.00 -18.70 -13.61
C ARG A 77 -11.17 -18.86 -12.65
N ALA A 78 -11.44 -20.08 -12.19
CA ALA A 78 -12.60 -20.34 -11.33
C ALA A 78 -12.41 -19.68 -9.95
N ASP A 79 -11.19 -19.66 -9.43
CA ASP A 79 -10.82 -18.92 -8.21
C ASP A 79 -11.02 -17.41 -8.40
N CYS A 80 -10.63 -16.85 -9.55
CA CYS A 80 -10.94 -15.44 -9.88
C CYS A 80 -12.45 -15.18 -9.92
N ASP A 81 -13.21 -16.05 -10.58
CA ASP A 81 -14.66 -15.89 -10.74
C ASP A 81 -15.42 -16.02 -9.39
N ALA A 82 -14.97 -16.92 -8.50
CA ALA A 82 -15.53 -17.09 -7.16
C ALA A 82 -15.35 -15.87 -6.26
N ARG A 83 -14.40 -14.98 -6.58
CA ARG A 83 -14.09 -13.75 -5.83
C ARG A 83 -14.69 -12.50 -6.46
N MET A 84 -15.46 -12.64 -7.54
CA MET A 84 -16.10 -11.50 -8.21
C MET A 84 -17.17 -10.87 -7.32
N LEU A 85 -17.07 -9.55 -7.11
CA LEU A 85 -18.07 -8.79 -6.37
C LEU A 85 -19.23 -8.35 -7.27
N ARG A 86 -18.97 -8.06 -8.55
CA ARG A 86 -19.96 -7.59 -9.53
C ARG A 86 -19.42 -7.72 -10.96
N ASP A 87 -20.27 -8.16 -11.88
CA ASP A 87 -20.00 -8.38 -13.31
C ASP A 87 -18.82 -9.35 -13.59
N VAL A 88 -18.90 -10.09 -14.70
CA VAL A 88 -17.82 -11.00 -15.14
C VAL A 88 -17.12 -10.44 -16.38
N SER A 89 -15.81 -10.19 -16.29
CA SER A 89 -15.02 -9.90 -17.49
C SER A 89 -14.41 -11.18 -18.06
N ARG A 90 -14.73 -11.45 -19.32
CA ARG A 90 -14.14 -12.57 -20.08
C ARG A 90 -12.87 -12.22 -20.82
N ARG A 91 -12.46 -10.94 -20.83
CA ARG A 91 -11.29 -10.46 -21.57
C ARG A 91 -10.35 -9.73 -20.61
N PRO A 92 -9.08 -10.16 -20.49
CA PRO A 92 -8.10 -9.43 -19.71
C PRO A 92 -7.77 -8.11 -20.41
N ARG A 93 -7.50 -7.07 -19.63
CA ARG A 93 -6.94 -5.81 -20.11
C ARG A 93 -5.44 -5.83 -19.91
N LEU A 94 -4.72 -5.62 -21.00
CA LEU A 94 -3.28 -5.38 -20.98
C LEU A 94 -3.01 -3.90 -21.26
N ALA A 95 -2.10 -3.30 -20.51
CA ALA A 95 -1.62 -1.95 -20.74
C ALA A 95 -0.11 -1.91 -20.54
N ASP A 96 0.56 -1.07 -21.32
CA ASP A 96 1.98 -0.79 -21.15
C ASP A 96 2.18 0.12 -19.93
N VAL A 97 2.33 -0.50 -18.76
CA VAL A 97 2.52 0.19 -17.49
C VAL A 97 3.70 -0.40 -16.73
N PRO A 98 4.47 0.41 -15.99
CA PRO A 98 5.55 -0.11 -15.16
C PRO A 98 5.01 -1.11 -14.14
N LEU A 99 5.53 -2.34 -14.18
CA LEU A 99 5.24 -3.38 -13.19
C LEU A 99 6.20 -3.23 -12.01
N PRO A 100 5.71 -3.02 -10.78
CA PRO A 100 6.57 -3.01 -9.61
C PRO A 100 7.19 -4.40 -9.40
N ALA A 101 8.47 -4.45 -9.04
CA ALA A 101 9.12 -5.70 -8.66
C ALA A 101 8.44 -6.24 -7.39
N SER A 102 7.97 -7.49 -7.43
CA SER A 102 7.39 -8.15 -6.25
C SER A 102 8.52 -8.54 -5.30
N PRO A 103 8.51 -8.11 -4.03
CA PRO A 103 9.45 -8.58 -3.02
C PRO A 103 9.02 -9.98 -2.55
N ILE A 104 9.29 -10.98 -3.40
CA ILE A 104 8.87 -12.37 -3.20
C ILE A 104 9.35 -12.87 -1.83
N GLY A 105 8.43 -13.45 -1.05
CA GLY A 105 8.73 -14.11 0.23
C GLY A 105 8.99 -13.18 1.41
N LYS A 106 8.81 -11.85 1.25
CA LYS A 106 8.95 -10.88 2.34
C LYS A 106 7.58 -10.43 2.85
N THR A 107 7.45 -10.30 4.17
CA THR A 107 6.30 -9.62 4.75
C THR A 107 6.41 -8.11 4.53
N ILE A 108 5.30 -7.38 4.66
CA ILE A 108 5.33 -5.92 4.63
C ILE A 108 6.30 -5.33 5.65
N TYR A 109 6.43 -5.98 6.82
CA TYR A 109 7.36 -5.56 7.87
C TYR A 109 8.82 -5.74 7.45
N ASP A 110 9.15 -6.82 6.73
CA ASP A 110 10.50 -7.06 6.21
C ASP A 110 10.90 -6.03 5.17
N ILE A 111 9.95 -5.63 4.31
CA ILE A 111 10.14 -4.57 3.31
C ILE A 111 10.38 -3.23 4.01
N GLN A 112 9.54 -2.89 4.99
CA GLN A 112 9.63 -1.64 5.75
C GLN A 112 10.94 -1.54 6.55
N LYS A 113 11.42 -2.64 7.13
CA LYS A 113 12.70 -2.68 7.87
C LYS A 113 13.90 -2.34 6.98
N GLY A 114 13.82 -2.64 5.68
CA GLY A 114 14.88 -2.35 4.71
C GLY A 114 14.92 -0.90 4.22
N LEU A 115 13.96 -0.04 4.60
CA LEU A 115 13.93 1.35 4.17
C LEU A 115 14.99 2.18 4.91
N HIS A 116 15.87 2.83 4.15
CA HIS A 116 16.94 3.70 4.70
C HIS A 116 16.42 5.05 5.21
N ALA A 117 15.34 5.56 4.62
CA ALA A 117 14.67 6.78 5.04
C ALA A 117 13.35 6.45 5.74
N ARG A 118 13.13 7.03 6.93
CA ARG A 118 11.90 6.82 7.71
C ARG A 118 10.98 8.02 7.59
N SER A 119 9.77 7.87 7.06
CA SER A 119 8.84 9.02 6.98
C SER A 119 8.05 9.27 8.27
N PHE A 120 7.99 8.29 9.18
CA PHE A 120 7.21 8.37 10.42
C PHE A 120 8.08 8.19 11.66
N ALA A 121 7.60 8.74 12.79
CA ALA A 121 8.19 8.50 14.10
C ALA A 121 8.20 7.01 14.45
N THR A 122 9.17 6.59 15.26
CA THR A 122 9.29 5.24 15.79
C THR A 122 9.36 5.29 17.31
N THR A 123 9.02 4.20 17.99
CA THR A 123 9.29 4.08 19.42
C THR A 123 10.80 4.20 19.67
N GLU A 124 11.20 4.93 20.69
CA GLU A 124 12.56 4.82 21.21
C GLU A 124 12.74 3.39 21.74
N GLY A 125 13.85 2.77 21.36
CA GLY A 125 14.23 1.42 21.78
C GLY A 125 15.07 1.46 23.05
#